data_AF-A0A819XSR8-F1
#
_entry.id   AF-A0A819XSR8-F1
#
_cell.length_a   1.000
_cell.length_b   1.000
_cell.length_c   1.000
_cell.angle_alpha   90.00
_cell.angle_beta   90.00
_cell.angle_gamma   90.00
#
_symmetry.space_group_name_H-M   'P 1'
#
loop_
_entity.id
_entity.type
_entity.pdbx_description
1 polymer ?
#
loop_
_entity_poly.entity_id
_entity_poly.type
_entity_poly.pdbx_seq_one_letter_code
_entity_poly.pdbx_strand_id
1 'polypeptide(L)' 'ITETDMMQSINEIMTKYREKQKEKGEKVDEVKNMPAFDRLGQPEDIANLVSFLASKDSDYITGQSIMVNGVAAFS' A
#
# COMPACT_ATOMS: atom_id res chain seq x y z
N ILE A 1 -0.98 -2.45 -1.83
CA ILE A 1 -1.55 -3.03 -0.59
C ILE A 1 -2.07 -4.40 -0.99
N THR A 2 -1.44 -5.46 -0.51
CA THR A 2 -1.45 -6.80 -1.11
C THR A 2 -2.55 -7.69 -0.54
N GLU A 3 -3.09 -8.64 -1.33
CA GLU A 3 -4.19 -9.54 -0.93
C GLU A 3 -3.71 -10.66 0.02
N THR A 4 -3.49 -10.31 1.28
CA THR A 4 -3.23 -11.28 2.36
C THR A 4 -4.45 -11.42 3.26
N ASP A 5 -4.49 -12.46 4.09
CA ASP A 5 -5.55 -12.63 5.12
C ASP A 5 -5.62 -11.41 6.07
N MET A 6 -4.45 -10.79 6.33
CA MET A 6 -4.37 -9.51 7.04
C MET A 6 -5.04 -8.38 6.28
N MET A 7 -5.00 -8.38 4.95
CA MET A 7 -5.67 -7.38 4.14
C MET A 7 -7.19 -7.57 4.06
N GLN A 8 -7.67 -8.81 4.15
CA GLN A 8 -9.10 -9.08 4.35
C GLN A 8 -9.58 -8.51 5.69
N SER A 9 -8.78 -8.74 6.75
CA SER A 9 -9.05 -8.21 8.09
C SER A 9 -9.02 -6.67 8.10
N ILE A 10 -8.04 -6.06 7.43
CA ILE A 10 -7.97 -4.61 7.25
C ILE A 10 -9.17 -4.11 6.45
N ASN A 11 -9.59 -4.80 5.38
CA ASN A 11 -10.75 -4.41 4.60
C ASN A 11 -12.05 -4.45 5.42
N GLU A 12 -12.24 -5.44 6.28
CA GLU A 12 -13.40 -5.48 7.19
C GLU A 12 -13.37 -4.34 8.21
N ILE A 13 -12.21 -4.08 8.83
CA ILE A 13 -12.03 -2.97 9.77
C ILE A 13 -12.30 -1.64 9.06
N MET A 14 -11.74 -1.45 7.87
CA MET A 14 -11.92 -0.25 7.06
C MET A 14 -13.38 -0.10 6.62
N THR A 15 -14.09 -1.18 6.31
CA THR A 15 -15.51 -1.14 5.95
C THR A 15 -16.35 -0.66 7.14
N LYS A 16 -16.15 -1.21 8.33
CA LYS A 16 -16.81 -0.75 9.57
C LYS A 16 -16.50 0.72 9.87
N TYR A 17 -15.26 1.14 9.67
CA TYR A 17 -14.87 2.55 9.84
C TYR A 17 -15.52 3.47 8.80
N ARG A 18 -15.64 3.04 7.53
CA ARG A 18 -16.32 3.80 6.47
C ARG A 18 -17.81 3.94 6.70
N GLU A 19 -18.48 2.91 7.20
CA GLU A 19 -19.91 2.97 7.55
C GLU A 19 -20.15 3.98 8.68
N LYS A 20 -19.33 3.93 9.72
CA LYS A 20 -19.35 4.90 10.83
C LYS A 20 -19.01 6.34 10.39
N GLN A 21 -18.23 6.49 9.33
CA GLN A 21 -17.86 7.78 8.72
C GLN A 21 -18.96 8.31 7.78
N LYS A 22 -19.68 7.43 7.05
CA LYS A 22 -20.85 7.80 6.24
C LYS A 22 -21.98 8.36 7.09
N GLU A 23 -22.19 7.84 8.30
CA GLU A 23 -23.13 8.43 9.28
C GLU A 23 -22.70 9.83 9.75
N LYS A 24 -21.40 10.14 9.64
CA LYS A 24 -20.80 11.42 10.07
C LYS A 24 -20.59 12.43 8.94
N GLY A 25 -20.98 12.09 7.70
CA GLY A 25 -21.04 13.04 6.58
C GLY A 25 -19.70 13.39 5.91
N GLU A 26 -18.64 12.60 6.08
CA GLU A 26 -17.36 12.83 5.38
C GLU A 26 -17.25 11.97 4.11
N LYS A 27 -16.85 12.60 3.00
CA LYS A 27 -16.80 12.02 1.64
C LYS A 27 -15.72 10.95 1.53
N VAL A 28 -16.12 9.68 1.60
CA VAL A 28 -15.26 8.50 1.51
C VAL A 28 -15.01 8.07 0.05
N ASP A 29 -14.57 8.97 -0.82
CA ASP A 29 -14.36 8.64 -2.25
C ASP A 29 -12.94 8.85 -2.78
N GLU A 30 -11.99 9.40 -2.00
CA GLU A 30 -10.65 9.74 -2.52
C GLU A 30 -9.62 8.60 -2.49
N VAL A 31 -9.83 7.53 -1.73
CA VAL A 31 -8.79 6.47 -1.57
C VAL A 31 -8.71 5.52 -2.77
N LYS A 32 -9.71 5.49 -3.65
CA LYS A 32 -9.72 4.59 -4.82
C LYS A 32 -8.88 5.10 -6.00
N ASN A 33 -8.50 6.37 -6.01
CA ASN A 33 -7.77 6.99 -7.12
C ASN A 33 -6.26 7.16 -6.85
N MET A 34 -5.72 6.53 -5.81
CA MET A 34 -4.42 6.91 -5.26
C MET A 34 -3.17 6.15 -5.77
N PRO A 35 -3.21 4.99 -6.46
CA PRO A 35 -1.99 4.51 -7.12
C PRO A 35 -1.89 5.12 -8.53
N ALA A 36 -0.77 5.78 -8.89
CA ALA A 36 -0.57 6.24 -10.28
C ALA A 36 -0.34 5.10 -11.28
N PHE A 37 -0.40 3.86 -10.79
CA PHE A 37 -0.52 2.67 -11.60
C PHE A 37 -1.96 2.18 -11.48
N ASP A 38 -2.63 1.89 -12.59
CA ASP A 38 -4.01 1.36 -12.69
C ASP A 38 -4.17 -0.06 -12.07
N ARG A 39 -3.36 -0.42 -11.06
CA ARG A 39 -3.40 -1.68 -10.35
C ARG A 39 -3.05 -1.51 -8.88
N LEU A 40 -3.60 -2.40 -8.05
CA LEU A 40 -3.13 -2.58 -6.69
C LEU A 40 -1.71 -3.16 -6.69
N GLY A 41 -0.89 -2.70 -5.74
CA GLY A 41 0.42 -3.29 -5.48
C GLY A 41 0.28 -4.76 -5.05
N GLN A 42 1.06 -5.62 -5.67
CA GLN A 42 1.08 -7.07 -5.51
C GLN A 42 2.22 -7.49 -4.57
N PRO A 43 2.16 -8.67 -3.91
CA PRO A 43 3.24 -9.18 -3.05
C PRO A 43 4.62 -9.14 -3.71
N GLU A 44 4.65 -9.40 -5.02
CA GLU A 44 5.85 -9.43 -5.84
C GLU A 44 6.53 -8.05 -5.91
N ASP A 45 5.77 -6.95 -5.84
CA ASP A 45 6.36 -5.60 -5.86
C ASP A 45 7.26 -5.37 -4.64
N ILE A 46 6.88 -5.92 -3.48
CA ILE A 46 7.69 -5.85 -2.25
C ILE A 46 8.81 -6.90 -2.31
N ALA A 47 8.49 -8.12 -2.74
CA ALA A 47 9.46 -9.21 -2.81
C ALA A 47 10.64 -8.88 -3.74
N ASN A 48 10.37 -8.22 -4.87
CA ASN A 48 11.39 -7.77 -5.81
C ASN A 48 12.33 -6.73 -5.19
N LEU A 49 11.79 -5.75 -4.45
CA LEU A 49 12.63 -4.77 -3.74
C LEU A 49 13.50 -5.46 -2.69
N VAL A 50 12.92 -6.38 -1.90
CA VAL A 50 13.69 -7.14 -0.90
C VAL A 50 14.76 -7.98 -1.56
N SER A 51 14.46 -8.65 -2.68
CA SER A 51 15.44 -9.43 -3.42
C SER A 51 16.58 -8.57 -3.96
N PHE A 52 16.29 -7.35 -4.42
CA PHE A 52 17.31 -6.39 -4.83
C PHE A 52 18.19 -5.96 -3.65
N LEU A 53 17.58 -5.56 -2.53
CA LEU A 53 18.30 -5.11 -1.33
C LEU A 53 19.14 -6.21 -0.67
N ALA A 54 18.79 -7.48 -0.88
CA ALA A 54 19.55 -8.64 -0.42
C ALA A 54 20.66 -9.06 -1.41
N SER A 55 20.69 -8.48 -2.61
CA SER A 55 21.67 -8.81 -3.65
C SER A 55 22.98 -8.05 -3.47
N LYS A 56 23.98 -8.38 -4.28
CA LYS A 56 25.24 -7.63 -4.32
C LYS A 56 25.09 -6.25 -4.97
N ASP A 57 24.02 -6.03 -5.72
CA ASP A 57 23.81 -4.78 -6.47
C ASP A 57 23.40 -3.61 -5.57
N SER A 58 23.13 -3.86 -4.29
CA SER A 58 22.78 -2.88 -3.28
C SER A 58 23.82 -2.77 -2.15
N ASP A 59 25.07 -3.18 -2.38
CA ASP A 59 26.12 -3.27 -1.35
C ASP A 59 26.45 -1.95 -0.63
N TYR A 60 26.17 -0.82 -1.26
CA TYR A 60 26.37 0.52 -0.70
C TYR A 60 25.07 1.21 -0.24
N ILE A 61 23.93 0.51 -0.30
CA ILE A 61 22.63 1.05 0.11
C ILE A 61 22.34 0.60 1.55
N THR A 62 22.38 1.54 2.48
CA THR A 62 22.08 1.28 3.90
C THR A 62 21.38 2.48 4.56
N GLY A 63 20.68 2.22 5.66
CA GLY A 63 19.97 3.25 6.45
C GLY A 63 18.77 3.90 5.77
N GLN A 64 18.34 3.38 4.62
CA GLN A 64 17.22 3.94 3.85
C GLN A 64 15.89 3.30 4.27
N SER A 65 14.83 4.11 4.27
CA SER A 65 13.44 3.64 4.30
C SER A 65 12.85 3.84 2.91
N ILE A 66 12.57 2.75 2.19
CA ILE A 66 12.09 2.79 0.81
C ILE A 66 10.60 2.46 0.79
N MET A 67 9.81 3.35 0.21
CA MET A 67 8.35 3.21 0.14
C MET A 67 7.92 2.54 -1.16
N VAL A 68 7.21 1.42 -1.06
CA VAL A 68 6.66 0.66 -2.21
C VAL A 68 5.14 0.82 -2.22
N ASN A 69 4.67 1.96 -2.71
CA ASN A 69 3.25 2.34 -2.64
C ASN A 69 2.65 2.81 -3.96
N GLY A 70 3.33 2.64 -5.09
CA GLY A 70 2.82 3.07 -6.40
C GLY A 70 2.50 4.57 -6.45
N VAL A 71 3.37 5.39 -5.83
CA VAL A 71 3.31 6.87 -5.68
C VAL A 71 2.14 7.45 -4.88
N ALA A 72 1.35 6.61 -4.18
CA ALA A 72 0.18 7.05 -3.41
C ALA A 72 0.44 8.09 -2.29
N ALA A 73 1.70 8.33 -1.91
CA ALA A 73 2.07 9.34 -0.91
C ALA A 73 2.56 10.68 -1.51
N PHE A 74 2.66 10.79 -2.83
CA PHE A 74 3.15 11.99 -3.53
C PHE A 74 2.15 12.54 -4.56
N SER A 75 0.92 12.03 -4.57
CA SER A 75 -0.20 12.46 -5.44
C SER A 75 -1.04 13.57 -4.79
#